data_AF-A0A7C7G4A3-F1
#
_entry.id   AF-A0A7C7G4A3-F1
#
_cell.length_a   1.000
_cell.length_b   1.000
_cell.length_c   1.000
_cell.angle_alpha   90.00
_cell.angle_beta   90.00
_cell.angle_gamma   90.00
#
_symmetry.space_group_name_H-M   'P 1'
#
loop_
_entity.id
_entity.type
_entity.pdbx_description
1 polymer ?
#
loop_
_entity_poly.entity_id
_entity_poly.type
_entity_poly.pdbx_seq_one_letter_code
_entity_poly.pdbx_strand_id
1 'polypeptide(L)'
;MEFKRGNLIRWVVDHNAYEASDDVLRGISPNYRHGIVMEVSNKDPTAVMVFCYDCKKKREGNWMILDAAHDRLEILSGESDG
;
A
#
# COMPACT_ATOMS: atom_id res chain seq x y z
N MET A 1 11.27 -2.63 7.78
CA MET A 1 10.02 -1.89 8.06
C MET A 1 9.06 -2.91 8.63
N GLU A 2 8.50 -2.67 9.82
CA GLU A 2 7.59 -3.61 10.49
C GLU A 2 6.20 -2.98 10.52
N PHE A 3 5.20 -3.67 9.98
CA PHE A 3 3.81 -3.19 10.02
C PHE A 3 3.20 -3.46 11.38
N LYS A 4 2.41 -2.50 11.85
CA LYS A 4 1.61 -2.61 13.07
C LYS A 4 0.17 -2.21 12.76
N ARG A 5 -0.77 -2.84 13.47
CA ARG A 5 -2.18 -2.43 13.45
C ARG A 5 -2.27 -0.94 13.80
N GLY A 6 -3.04 -0.20 13.01
CA GLY A 6 -3.21 1.24 13.12
C GLY A 6 -2.24 2.07 12.28
N ASN A 7 -1.20 1.47 11.68
CA ASN A 7 -0.34 2.23 10.77
C ASN A 7 -1.14 2.75 9.57
N LEU A 8 -0.96 4.04 9.28
CA LEU A 8 -1.39 4.63 8.01
C LEU A 8 -0.35 4.27 6.96
N ILE A 9 -0.79 3.67 5.86
CA ILE A 9 0.08 3.27 4.76
C ILE A 9 -0.42 3.81 3.42
N ARG A 10 0.48 3.84 2.44
CA ARG A 10 0.14 3.95 1.02
C ARG A 10 0.75 2.83 0.20
N TRP A 11 0.16 2.57 -0.95
CA TRP A 11 0.71 1.64 -1.95
C TRP A 11 0.43 2.11 -3.36
N VAL A 12 1.30 1.72 -4.29
CA VAL A 12 1.15 2.03 -5.71
C VAL A 12 0.11 1.11 -6.33
N VAL A 13 -0.90 1.67 -6.99
CA VAL A 13 -1.91 0.89 -7.73
C VAL A 13 -1.73 0.93 -9.24
N ASP A 14 -1.11 1.98 -9.77
CA ASP A 14 -0.86 2.16 -11.19
C ASP A 14 0.15 3.31 -11.39
N HIS A 15 0.52 3.62 -12.63
CA HIS A 15 1.23 4.83 -13.00
C HIS A 15 0.49 5.57 -14.11
N ASN A 16 0.44 6.90 -14.04
CA ASN A 16 -0.14 7.74 -15.11
C ASN A 16 0.77 7.85 -16.33
N ALA A 17 2.07 7.60 -16.14
CA ALA A 17 3.07 7.73 -17.18
C ALA A 17 4.11 6.62 -17.04
N TYR A 18 4.58 6.18 -18.20
CA TYR A 18 5.57 5.15 -18.37
C TYR A 18 6.64 5.66 -19.32
N GLU A 19 7.88 5.27 -19.08
CA GLU A 19 9.00 5.52 -19.99
C GLU A 19 9.64 4.19 -20.40
N ALA A 20 10.24 4.19 -21.59
CA ALA A 20 11.12 3.11 -22.02
C ALA A 20 12.48 3.31 -21.34
N SER A 21 12.92 2.31 -20.59
CA SER A 21 14.23 2.26 -19.95
C SER A 21 14.89 0.96 -20.40
N ASP A 22 15.82 1.05 -21.33
CA ASP A 22 16.40 -0.12 -22.01
C ASP A 22 15.30 -0.99 -22.65
N ASP A 23 15.25 -2.29 -22.30
CA ASP A 23 14.24 -3.25 -22.77
C ASP A 23 13.02 -3.38 -21.83
N VAL A 24 12.88 -2.48 -20.85
CA VAL A 24 11.76 -2.53 -19.88
C VAL A 24 10.94 -1.25 -19.85
N LEU A 25 9.63 -1.43 -19.63
CA LEU A 25 8.69 -0.33 -19.38
C LEU A 25 8.75 0.04 -17.89
N ARG A 26 9.13 1.28 -17.58
CA ARG A 26 9.22 1.78 -16.20
C ARG A 26 8.11 2.78 -15.91
N GLY A 27 7.31 2.53 -14.89
CA GLY A 27 6.34 3.50 -14.39
C GLY A 27 7.04 4.63 -13.63
N ILE A 28 6.74 5.89 -13.98
CA ILE A 28 7.42 7.08 -13.42
C ILE A 28 6.49 8.05 -12.69
N SER A 29 5.18 7.90 -12.87
CA SER A 29 4.17 8.75 -12.22
C SER A 29 3.19 7.90 -11.42
N PRO A 30 3.59 7.40 -10.22
CA PRO A 30 2.78 6.46 -9.45
C PRO A 30 1.48 7.09 -8.93
N ASN A 31 0.39 6.34 -9.04
CA ASN A 31 -0.88 6.58 -8.40
C ASN A 31 -0.94 5.79 -7.09
N TYR A 32 -1.25 6.48 -6.00
CA TYR A 32 -1.32 5.87 -4.67
C TYR A 32 -2.76 5.65 -4.22
N ARG A 33 -2.94 4.60 -3.41
CA ARG A 33 -4.07 4.43 -2.50
C ARG A 33 -3.59 4.47 -1.07
N HIS A 34 -4.53 4.73 -0.16
CA HIS A 34 -4.23 4.89 1.25
C HIS A 34 -5.17 4.07 2.09
N GLY A 35 -4.64 3.59 3.22
CA GLY A 35 -5.42 2.78 4.12
C GLY A 35 -4.76 2.61 5.47
N ILE A 36 -5.52 2.06 6.39
CA ILE A 36 -5.08 1.78 7.76
C ILE A 36 -4.90 0.27 7.89
N VAL A 37 -3.75 -0.17 8.42
CA VAL A 37 -3.51 -1.58 8.74
C VAL A 37 -4.46 -1.99 9.84
N MET A 38 -5.32 -2.97 9.56
CA MET A 38 -6.30 -3.49 10.49
C MET A 38 -5.81 -4.77 11.16
N GLU A 39 -5.00 -5.56 10.46
CA GLU A 39 -4.38 -6.78 10.97
C GLU A 39 -3.08 -7.08 10.23
N VAL A 40 -2.13 -7.72 10.91
CA VAL A 40 -0.88 -8.22 10.35
C VAL A 40 -0.89 -9.74 10.52
N SER A 41 -0.52 -10.48 9.48
CA SER A 41 -0.54 -11.94 9.53
C SER A 41 0.47 -12.48 10.56
N ASN A 42 0.00 -13.39 11.42
CA ASN A 42 0.85 -14.08 12.40
C ASN A 42 1.81 -15.10 11.77
N LYS A 43 1.60 -15.46 10.50
CA LYS A 43 2.45 -16.41 9.76
C LYS A 43 3.48 -15.70 8.88
N ASP A 44 3.11 -14.52 8.40
CA ASP A 44 3.91 -13.73 7.46
C ASP A 44 3.78 -12.24 7.79
N PRO A 45 4.79 -11.63 8.44
CA PRO A 45 4.75 -10.23 8.84
C PRO A 45 4.68 -9.22 7.68
N THR A 46 4.89 -9.64 6.43
CA THR A 46 4.75 -8.74 5.25
C THR A 46 3.31 -8.67 4.74
N ALA A 47 2.47 -9.65 5.09
CA ALA A 47 1.08 -9.70 4.69
C ALA A 47 0.18 -8.94 5.68
N VAL A 48 -0.55 -7.95 5.18
CA VAL A 48 -1.40 -7.05 5.97
C VAL A 48 -2.81 -6.96 5.42
N MET A 49 -3.80 -6.93 6.31
CA MET A 49 -5.17 -6.57 5.98
C MET A 49 -5.35 -5.07 6.23
N VAL A 50 -5.87 -4.36 5.24
CA VAL A 50 -5.92 -2.89 5.20
C VAL A 50 -7.34 -2.42 4.90
N PHE A 51 -7.80 -1.44 5.66
CA PHE A 51 -9.01 -0.69 5.33
C PHE A 51 -8.65 0.52 4.46
N CYS A 52 -8.97 0.44 3.17
CA CYS A 52 -8.73 1.46 2.16
C CYS A 52 -9.82 2.54 2.15
N TYR A 53 -9.65 3.60 2.92
CA TYR A 53 -10.67 4.64 3.07
C TYR A 53 -10.86 5.50 1.81
N ASP A 54 -9.88 5.53 0.90
CA ASP A 54 -9.97 6.30 -0.36
C ASP A 54 -10.31 5.44 -1.59
N CYS A 55 -10.50 4.12 -1.41
CA CYS A 55 -10.96 3.23 -2.46
C CYS A 55 -12.41 3.57 -2.86
N LYS A 56 -12.61 4.01 -4.10
CA LYS A 56 -13.92 4.44 -4.62
C LYS A 56 -14.80 3.26 -5.07
N LYS A 57 -14.83 2.15 -4.33
CA LYS A 57 -15.68 1.01 -4.67
C LYS A 57 -17.05 1.15 -4.00
N LYS A 58 -18.04 1.65 -4.75
CA LYS A 58 -19.41 1.86 -4.24
C LYS A 58 -20.15 0.58 -3.80
N ARG A 59 -19.65 -0.61 -4.12
CA ARG A 59 -20.37 -1.89 -3.96
C ARG A 59 -19.55 -3.05 -3.39
N GLU A 60 -18.24 -2.90 -3.26
CA GLU A 60 -17.34 -3.91 -2.73
C GLU A 60 -16.63 -3.26 -1.55
N GLY A 61 -16.56 -3.96 -0.41
CA GLY A 61 -15.99 -3.41 0.80
C GLY A 61 -14.60 -2.81 0.58
N ASN A 62 -14.28 -1.78 1.37
CA ASN A 62 -13.02 -1.05 1.33
C ASN A 62 -11.86 -1.84 1.96
N TRP A 63 -11.84 -3.16 1.79
CA TRP A 63 -10.86 -4.06 2.41
C TRP A 63 -9.88 -4.57 1.38
N MET A 64 -8.60 -4.54 1.73
CA MET A 64 -7.50 -5.00 0.89
C MET A 64 -6.63 -5.98 1.69
N ILE A 65 -6.12 -7.01 1.02
CA ILE A 65 -5.00 -7.82 1.52
C ILE A 65 -3.81 -7.43 0.65
N LEU A 66 -2.74 -6.97 1.28
CA LEU A 66 -1.52 -6.51 0.62
C LEU A 66 -0.33 -7.27 1.20
N ASP A 67 0.72 -7.41 0.39
CA ASP A 67 1.96 -8.06 0.79
C ASP A 67 3.14 -7.16 0.44
N ALA A 68 3.90 -6.73 1.44
CA ALA A 68 5.05 -5.85 1.26
C ALA A 68 6.17 -6.43 0.36
N ALA A 69 6.17 -7.74 0.12
CA ALA A 69 7.11 -8.36 -0.82
C ALA A 69 6.76 -8.07 -2.29
N HIS A 70 5.49 -7.79 -2.58
CA HIS A 70 4.96 -7.62 -3.94
C HIS A 70 4.42 -6.21 -4.17
N ASP A 71 3.73 -5.68 -3.17
CA ASP A 71 3.16 -4.35 -3.15
C ASP A 71 4.19 -3.37 -2.59
N ARG A 72 4.44 -2.28 -3.31
CA ARG A 72 5.30 -1.19 -2.83
C ARG A 72 4.58 -0.42 -1.73
N LEU A 73 4.60 -0.97 -0.53
CA LEU A 73 3.99 -0.41 0.68
C LEU A 73 4.92 0.60 1.35
N GLU A 74 4.37 1.72 1.77
CA GLU A 74 5.08 2.73 2.56
C GLU A 74 4.25 3.11 3.78
N ILE A 75 4.85 3.09 4.97
CA ILE A 75 4.23 3.59 6.20
C ILE A 75 4.34 5.11 6.22
N LEU A 76 3.20 5.78 6.35
CA LEU A 76 3.07 7.23 6.42
C LEU A 76 2.94 7.75 7.87
N SER A 77 2.47 6.90 8.78
CA SER A 77 2.44 7.23 10.21
C SER A 77 3.83 7.03 10.83
N GLY A 78 4.49 8.11 11.26
CA GLY A 78 5.72 8.06 12.06
C GLY A 78 5.44 8.03 13.57
N GLU A 79 6.45 7.68 14.35
CA GLU A 79 6.52 8.10 15.76
C GLU A 79 6.66 9.63 15.74
N SER A 80 5.69 10.34 16.31
CA SER A 80 5.92 11.75 16.63
C SER A 80 6.98 11.77 17.72
N ASP A 81 8.21 12.15 17.37
CA ASP A 81 9.20 12.65 18.33
C ASP A 81 8.62 13.97 18.90
N GLY A 82 7.80 13.84 19.94
CA GLY A 82 7.23 14.95 20.69
C GLY A 82 8.28 15.68 21.50
#